data_AF-A0A2T7VBC4-F1
#
_entry.id   AF-A0A2T7VBC4-F1
#
_cell.length_a   1.000
_cell.length_b   1.000
_cell.length_c   1.000
_cell.angle_alpha   90.00
_cell.angle_beta   90.00
_cell.angle_gamma   90.00
#
_symmetry.space_group_name_H-M   'P 1'
#
loop_
_entity.id
_entity.type
_entity.pdbx_description
1 polymer ?
#
loop_
_entity_poly.entity_id
_entity_poly.type
_entity_poly.pdbx_seq_one_letter_code
_entity_poly.pdbx_strand_id
1 'polypeptide(L)' 'MVTVVSRAVGLFGDRNLIEQVADLTVGDAFDVLELAGNHAWGRATAQNLVGYVDRTALDIAVPQDDAA' A
#
# COMPACT_ATOMS: atom_id res chain seq x y z
N MET A 1 6.01 8.82 1.88
CA MET A 1 5.40 9.05 3.20
C MET A 1 5.32 7.70 3.87
N VAL A 2 5.93 7.54 5.03
CA VAL A 2 5.91 6.26 5.74
C VAL A 2 4.59 6.10 6.49
N THR A 3 3.93 4.98 6.29
CA THR A 3 2.73 4.53 7.00
C THR A 3 2.91 3.07 7.40
N VAL A 4 1.91 2.52 8.08
CA VAL A 4 1.86 1.12 8.51
C VAL A 4 0.72 0.40 7.81
N VAL A 5 0.93 -0.89 7.56
CA VAL A 5 -0.11 -1.79 7.08
C VAL A 5 -1.09 -2.06 8.23
N SER A 6 -2.36 -1.74 8.04
CA SER A 6 -3.43 -1.86 9.04
C SER A 6 -4.18 -3.20 8.96
N ARG A 7 -4.12 -3.88 7.81
CA ARG A 7 -4.60 -5.26 7.58
C ARG A 7 -3.68 -5.99 6.61
N ALA A 8 -3.62 -7.32 6.69
CA ALA A 8 -2.84 -8.12 5.75
C ALA A 8 -3.23 -7.81 4.29
N VAL A 9 -2.22 -7.67 3.43
CA VAL A 9 -2.39 -7.28 2.02
C VAL A 9 -1.26 -7.84 1.16
N GLY A 10 -1.55 -8.17 -0.09
CA GLY A 10 -0.52 -8.53 -1.07
C GLY A 10 0.20 -7.29 -1.59
N LEU A 11 1.50 -7.42 -1.84
CA LEU A 11 2.29 -6.50 -2.63
C LEU A 11 2.35 -7.03 -4.07
N PHE A 12 2.06 -6.18 -5.04
CA PHE A 12 1.95 -6.58 -6.44
C PHE A 12 2.93 -5.83 -7.34
N GLY A 13 3.48 -6.51 -8.35
CA GLY A 13 4.40 -5.89 -9.32
C GLY A 13 3.71 -4.90 -10.26
N ASP A 14 2.40 -5.02 -10.42
CA ASP A 14 1.60 -4.20 -11.33
C ASP A 14 0.31 -3.68 -10.70
N ARG A 15 -0.24 -2.61 -11.28
CA ARG A 15 -1.43 -1.91 -10.76
C ARG A 15 -2.74 -2.68 -10.92
N ASN A 16 -2.76 -3.78 -11.69
CA ASN A 16 -3.94 -4.63 -11.85
C ASN A 16 -3.96 -5.76 -10.82
N LEU A 17 -2.96 -5.82 -9.92
CA LEU A 17 -2.85 -6.79 -8.85
C LEU A 17 -2.79 -8.24 -9.37
N ILE A 18 -2.07 -8.47 -10.48
CA ILE A 18 -1.98 -9.79 -11.12
C ILE A 18 -0.80 -10.58 -10.53
N GLU A 19 0.38 -9.98 -10.49
CA GLU A 19 1.58 -10.64 -10.00
C GLU A 19 1.86 -10.24 -8.55
N GLN A 20 1.42 -11.07 -7.60
CA GLN A 20 1.76 -10.88 -6.20
C GLN A 20 3.23 -11.29 -5.97
N VAL A 21 4.01 -10.37 -5.40
CA VAL A 21 5.45 -10.55 -5.14
C VAL A 21 5.78 -10.74 -3.66
N ALA A 22 4.88 -10.34 -2.76
CA ALA A 22 5.00 -10.58 -1.32
C ALA A 22 3.66 -10.48 -0.59
N ASP A 23 3.60 -11.01 0.63
CA ASP A 23 2.57 -10.71 1.62
C ASP A 23 3.09 -9.69 2.62
N LEU A 24 2.29 -8.69 2.93
CA LEU A 24 2.53 -7.73 4.01
C LEU A 24 1.56 -7.99 5.15
N THR A 25 2.07 -7.91 6.37
CA THR A 25 1.35 -8.17 7.61
C THR A 25 1.06 -6.88 8.37
N VAL A 26 0.11 -6.94 9.29
CA VAL A 26 -0.25 -5.78 10.12
C VAL A 26 0.97 -5.28 10.90
N GLY A 27 1.21 -3.97 10.83
CA GLY A 27 2.34 -3.30 11.46
C GLY A 27 3.57 -3.17 10.56
N ASP A 28 3.60 -3.83 9.39
CA ASP A 28 4.69 -3.64 8.44
C ASP A 28 4.75 -2.19 7.95
N ALA A 29 5.96 -1.63 7.91
CA ALA A 29 6.17 -0.25 7.46
C ALA A 29 6.24 -0.19 5.92
N PHE A 30 5.41 0.67 5.35
CA PHE A 30 5.30 0.91 3.91
C PHE A 30 5.57 2.38 3.59
N ASP A 31 6.56 2.66 2.76
CA ASP A 31 6.87 4.01 2.29
C ASP A 31 6.12 4.28 0.98
N VAL A 32 5.01 5.02 1.09
CA VAL A 32 4.16 5.40 -0.03
C VAL A 32 4.87 6.44 -0.88
N LEU A 33 5.04 6.14 -2.16
CA LEU A 33 5.65 7.03 -3.14
C LEU A 33 4.58 7.74 -3.97
N GLU A 34 3.49 7.05 -4.30
CA GLU A 34 2.38 7.59 -5.09
C GLU A 34 1.04 6.95 -4.68
N LEU A 35 -0.04 7.76 -4.67
CA LEU A 35 -1.41 7.27 -4.55
C LEU A 35 -2.05 7.23 -5.95
N ALA A 36 -2.39 6.03 -6.43
CA ALA A 36 -2.91 5.78 -7.77
C ALA A 36 -4.33 5.22 -7.69
N GLY A 37 -5.33 6.10 -7.57
CA GLY A 37 -6.73 5.70 -7.42
C GLY A 37 -6.92 4.88 -6.14
N ASN A 38 -7.37 3.63 -6.26
CA ASN A 38 -7.54 2.69 -5.13
C ASN A 38 -6.26 1.97 -4.70
N HIS A 39 -5.13 2.25 -5.34
CA HIS A 39 -3.85 1.62 -5.03
C HIS A 39 -2.85 2.63 -4.49
N ALA A 40 -1.89 2.14 -3.73
CA ALA A 40 -0.69 2.88 -3.35
C ALA A 40 0.52 2.19 -3.97
N TRP A 41 1.35 2.95 -4.69
CA TRP A 41 2.67 2.53 -5.11
C TRP A 41 3.67 2.93 -4.03
N GLY A 42 4.52 1.99 -3.62
CA GLY A 42 5.50 2.27 -2.58
C GLY A 42 6.45 1.13 -2.31
N ARG A 43 7.23 1.28 -1.25
CA ARG A 43 8.25 0.32 -0.84
C ARG A 43 7.89 -0.31 0.50
N ALA A 44 7.82 -1.63 0.52
CA ALA A 44 7.77 -2.42 1.74
C ALA A 44 9.17 -2.50 2.34
N THR A 45 9.38 -1.77 3.44
CA THR A 45 10.73 -1.43 3.91
C THR A 45 11.49 -2.63 4.47
N ALA A 46 10.81 -3.55 5.15
CA ALA A 46 11.40 -4.75 5.72
C ALA A 46 11.87 -5.74 4.64
N GLN A 47 11.09 -5.91 3.56
CA GLN A 47 11.43 -6.82 2.46
C GLN A 47 12.29 -6.14 1.38
N ASN A 48 12.45 -4.81 1.44
CA ASN A 48 13.10 -3.99 0.41
C ASN A 48 12.52 -4.24 -1.01
N LEU A 49 11.20 -4.44 -1.08
CA LEU A 49 10.46 -4.65 -2.33
C LEU A 49 9.60 -3.42 -2.64
N VAL A 50 9.44 -3.13 -3.94
CA VAL A 50 8.61 -2.03 -4.44
C VAL A 50 7.43 -2.62 -5.20
N GLY A 51 6.24 -2.09 -4.97
CA GLY A 51 5.03 -2.61 -5.57
C GLY A 51 3.77 -1.79 -5.25
N TYR A 52 2.66 -2.28 -5.77
CA TYR A 52 1.32 -1.79 -5.49
C TYR A 52 0.68 -2.56 -4.34
N VAL A 53 -0.05 -1.84 -3.49
CA VAL A 53 -0.98 -2.42 -2.50
C VAL A 53 -2.35 -1.77 -2.65
N ASP A 54 -3.39 -2.44 -2.18
CA ASP A 54 -4.68 -1.79 -1.93
C ASP A 54 -4.48 -0.67 -0.90
N ARG A 55 -4.77 0.58 -1.28
CA ARG A 55 -4.50 1.74 -0.43
C ARG A 55 -5.26 1.70 0.90
N THR A 56 -6.40 1.01 0.93
CA THR A 56 -7.25 0.91 2.13
C THR A 56 -6.66 -0.03 3.18
N ALA A 57 -5.61 -0.78 2.82
CA ALA A 57 -4.85 -1.59 3.77
C ALA A 57 -3.76 -0.80 4.50
N LEU A 58 -3.57 0.47 4.18
CA LEU A 58 -2.60 1.34 4.82
C LEU A 58 -3.32 2.27 5.80
N ASP A 59 -2.68 2.56 6.93
CA ASP A 59 -3.13 3.57 7.90
C ASP A 59 -2.74 4.97 7.41
N ILE A 60 -3.25 5.31 6.23
CA ILE A 60 -3.12 6.63 5.65
C ILE A 60 -4.37 7.38 6.08
N ALA A 61 -4.18 8.48 6.82
CA ALA A 61 -5.25 9.43 7.02
C ALA A 61 -5.73 9.89 5.63
N VAL A 62 -6.86 9.36 5.19
CA VAL A 62 -7.53 9.84 3.98
C VAL A 62 -7.98 11.25 4.33
N PRO A 63 -7.51 12.30 3.65
CA PRO A 63 -8.20 13.58 3.72
C PRO A 63 -9.64 13.27 3.28
N GLN A 64 -10.61 13.45 4.18
CA GLN A 64 -12.02 13.42 3.82
C GLN A 64 -12.26 14.60 2.87
N ASP A 65 -11.94 14.42 1.58
CA ASP A 65 -12.47 15.29 0.56
C ASP A 65 -13.94 14.91 0.38
N ASP A 66 -14.76 15.90 0.70
CA ASP A 66 -16.21 15.96 0.85
C ASP A 66 -17.02 14.90 0.09
N ALA A 67 -17.95 14.31 0.85
CA ALA A 67 -19.17 13.76 0.31
C ALA A 67 -19.86 14.82 -0.57
N ALA A 68 -19.89 14.57 -1.88
CA ALA A 68 -20.76 15.25 -2.83
C ALA A 68 -21.95 14.35 -3.17
#